data_AF-A0A1F8WX96-F1
#
_entry.id   AF-A0A1F8WX96-F1
#
_cell.length_a   1.000
_cell.length_b   1.000
_cell.length_c   1.000
_cell.angle_alpha   90.00
_cell.angle_beta   90.00
_cell.angle_gamma   90.00
#
_symmetry.space_group_name_H-M   'P 1'
#
loop_
_entity.id
_entity.type
_entity.pdbx_description
1 polymer ?
#
loop_
_entity_poly.entity_id
_entity_poly.type
_entity_poly.pdbx_seq_one_letter_code
_entity_poly.pdbx_strand_id
1 'polypeptide(L)'
;MLAASVLWPTQPRAAIIHVPEDYKSIQQAIDAAAPDDEVIVNAGVYRENILIEKAVALKASAGPSSTLVQAADESKPSIKVNKAVNARITGFSATGSLAAGVLLSGASNITLADCRFTDNASGIVMHGTTNSTLRNNVSNSNAQYGLYMEKSHGNRVEQNTASLNRDKGFFISNSNGNRIINNSVNLNSWDGIMVYASTGNTITGNKTLRNTYGIVISESNGNEVSENTTIPNLFLILPIALIYLGVVSYLLQKNLLKAIYKE
;
A
#
# COMPACT_ATOMS: atom_id res chain seq x y z
N MET A 1 -23.26 -57.98 16.00
CA MET A 1 -22.82 -56.82 15.21
C MET A 1 -23.47 -55.58 15.81
N LEU A 2 -22.70 -54.74 16.49
CA LEU A 2 -23.13 -53.38 16.86
C LEU A 2 -22.00 -52.47 16.39
N ALA A 3 -22.23 -51.81 15.26
CA ALA A 3 -21.32 -50.80 14.74
C ALA A 3 -21.58 -49.50 15.52
N ALA A 4 -20.61 -49.11 16.35
CA ALA A 4 -20.60 -47.80 16.97
C ALA A 4 -20.26 -46.76 15.88
N SER A 5 -21.24 -45.93 15.51
CA SER A 5 -21.04 -44.79 14.63
C SER A 5 -20.24 -43.73 15.38
N VAL A 6 -18.98 -43.55 15.00
CA VAL A 6 -18.16 -42.42 15.41
C VAL A 6 -18.74 -41.17 14.75
N LEU A 7 -19.40 -40.31 15.51
CA LEU A 7 -19.77 -38.97 15.09
C LEU A 7 -18.49 -38.12 15.07
N TRP A 8 -17.99 -37.79 13.86
CA TRP A 8 -16.97 -36.76 13.75
C TRP A 8 -17.58 -35.41 14.16
N PRO A 9 -16.86 -34.57 14.94
CA PRO A 9 -17.31 -33.21 15.16
C PRO A 9 -17.32 -32.50 13.80
N THR A 10 -18.50 -32.11 13.34
CA THR A 10 -18.64 -31.15 12.24
C THR A 10 -17.84 -29.91 12.65
N GLN A 11 -16.83 -29.53 11.87
CA GLN A 11 -16.17 -28.24 12.08
C GLN A 11 -17.26 -27.17 12.16
N PRO A 12 -17.30 -26.35 13.22
CA PRO A 12 -18.26 -25.26 13.29
C PRO A 12 -18.04 -24.38 12.06
N ARG A 13 -19.11 -24.16 11.31
CA ARG A 13 -19.08 -23.25 10.15
C ARG A 13 -18.73 -21.86 10.69
N ALA A 14 -17.77 -21.17 10.07
CA ALA A 14 -17.48 -19.77 10.35
C ALA A 14 -18.80 -18.97 10.40
N ALA A 15 -19.00 -18.25 11.49
CA ALA A 15 -20.16 -17.39 11.66
C ALA A 15 -20.00 -16.13 10.82
N ILE A 16 -21.14 -15.54 10.44
CA ILE A 16 -21.19 -14.25 9.76
C ILE A 16 -21.83 -13.27 10.73
N ILE A 17 -21.13 -12.17 11.00
CA ILE A 17 -21.55 -11.08 11.88
C ILE A 17 -21.73 -9.82 11.02
N HIS A 18 -22.85 -9.14 11.18
CA HIS A 18 -23.21 -7.95 10.42
C HIS A 18 -23.07 -6.68 11.26
N VAL A 19 -22.44 -5.67 10.69
CA VAL A 19 -22.34 -4.32 11.26
C VAL A 19 -23.06 -3.34 10.33
N PRO A 20 -24.02 -2.54 10.82
CA PRO A 20 -24.35 -2.32 12.22
C PRO A 20 -25.47 -3.20 12.82
N GLU A 21 -26.00 -4.20 12.09
CA GLU A 21 -27.20 -4.95 12.52
C GLU A 21 -27.02 -5.73 13.83
N ASP A 22 -25.94 -6.51 13.95
CA ASP A 22 -25.66 -7.32 15.14
C ASP A 22 -24.90 -6.52 16.20
N TYR A 23 -24.01 -5.63 15.76
CA TYR A 23 -23.20 -4.77 16.62
C TYR A 23 -23.10 -3.36 16.03
N LYS A 24 -23.22 -2.34 16.88
CA LYS A 24 -23.19 -0.93 16.44
C LYS A 24 -21.82 -0.48 15.94
N SER A 25 -20.75 -1.14 16.36
CA SER A 25 -19.35 -0.77 16.09
C SER A 25 -18.61 -1.94 15.47
N ILE A 26 -17.61 -1.65 14.63
CA ILE A 26 -16.79 -2.68 14.00
C ILE A 26 -15.96 -3.41 15.07
N GLN A 27 -15.41 -2.68 16.04
CA GLN A 27 -14.62 -3.30 17.10
C GLN A 27 -15.45 -4.29 17.93
N GLN A 28 -16.69 -3.95 18.28
CA GLN A 28 -17.57 -4.85 19.03
C GLN A 28 -17.83 -6.17 18.28
N ALA A 29 -18.05 -6.11 16.97
CA ALA A 29 -18.22 -7.30 16.15
C ALA A 29 -16.94 -8.15 16.10
N ILE A 30 -15.77 -7.52 15.97
CA ILE A 30 -14.47 -8.21 16.00
C ILE A 30 -14.23 -8.85 17.37
N ASP A 31 -14.55 -8.16 18.46
CA ASP A 31 -14.38 -8.68 19.81
C ASP A 31 -15.23 -9.93 20.03
N ALA A 32 -16.47 -9.92 19.53
CA ALA A 32 -17.41 -11.04 19.61
C ALA A 32 -17.09 -12.21 18.66
N ALA A 33 -16.47 -11.94 17.51
CA ALA A 33 -16.11 -12.97 16.53
C ALA A 33 -15.17 -14.04 17.11
N ALA A 34 -15.45 -15.30 16.80
CA ALA A 34 -14.48 -16.39 16.96
C ALA A 34 -13.43 -16.34 15.83
N PRO A 35 -12.28 -17.02 16.00
CA PRO A 35 -11.35 -17.21 14.90
C PRO A 35 -12.03 -17.83 13.67
N ASP A 36 -11.65 -17.33 12.49
CA ASP A 36 -12.16 -17.65 11.16
C ASP A 36 -13.57 -17.16 10.83
N ASP A 37 -14.25 -16.45 11.74
CA ASP A 37 -15.52 -15.77 11.44
C ASP A 37 -15.36 -14.62 10.42
N GLU A 38 -16.47 -14.29 9.76
CA GLU A 38 -16.59 -13.16 8.83
C GLU A 38 -17.38 -12.02 9.46
N VAL A 39 -16.79 -10.83 9.51
CA VAL A 39 -17.43 -9.58 9.91
C VAL A 39 -17.73 -8.77 8.66
N ILE A 40 -19.01 -8.71 8.28
CA ILE A 40 -19.50 -7.95 7.14
C ILE A 40 -19.95 -6.57 7.62
N VAL A 41 -19.30 -5.52 7.11
CA VAL A 41 -19.56 -4.13 7.47
C VAL A 41 -20.30 -3.44 6.34
N ASN A 42 -21.49 -2.93 6.64
CA ASN A 42 -22.29 -2.15 5.70
C ASN A 42 -21.73 -0.76 5.47
N ALA A 43 -22.14 -0.16 4.35
CA ALA A 43 -21.79 1.21 3.99
C ALA A 43 -22.07 2.17 5.16
N GLY A 44 -21.11 3.04 5.44
CA GLY A 44 -21.18 3.95 6.57
C GLY A 44 -19.84 4.60 6.90
N VAL A 45 -19.89 5.54 7.85
CA VAL A 45 -18.71 6.16 8.45
C VAL A 45 -18.60 5.64 9.89
N TYR A 46 -17.50 4.98 10.18
CA TYR A 46 -17.20 4.38 11.48
C TYR A 46 -16.03 5.13 12.08
N ARG A 47 -16.28 5.90 13.14
CA ARG A 47 -15.24 6.67 13.84
C ARG A 47 -14.67 5.84 14.98
N GLU A 48 -13.67 5.03 14.67
CA GLU A 48 -13.07 4.02 15.55
C GLU A 48 -11.56 3.87 15.25
N ASN A 49 -10.82 3.23 16.16
CA ASN A 49 -9.51 2.66 15.85
C ASN A 49 -9.63 1.14 16.02
N ILE A 50 -9.58 0.41 14.91
CA ILE A 50 -9.87 -1.02 14.87
C ILE A 50 -8.62 -1.83 15.23
N LEU A 51 -8.76 -2.82 16.10
CA LEU A 51 -7.72 -3.76 16.50
C LEU A 51 -8.14 -5.21 16.17
N ILE A 52 -7.31 -5.88 15.38
CA ILE A 52 -7.47 -7.27 14.97
C ILE A 52 -6.29 -8.09 15.50
N GLU A 53 -6.56 -9.06 16.38
CA GLU A 53 -5.54 -9.93 17.00
C GLU A 53 -5.77 -11.42 16.74
N LYS A 54 -6.78 -11.75 15.93
CA LYS A 54 -7.21 -13.12 15.60
C LYS A 54 -7.47 -13.26 14.11
N ALA A 55 -7.54 -14.50 13.64
CA ALA A 55 -7.96 -14.81 12.29
C ALA A 55 -9.42 -14.37 12.12
N VAL A 56 -9.68 -13.28 11.39
CA VAL A 56 -11.03 -12.82 11.09
C VAL A 56 -11.06 -12.29 9.67
N ALA A 57 -12.16 -12.52 8.96
CA ALA A 57 -12.40 -11.92 7.67
C ALA A 57 -13.25 -10.64 7.85
N LEU A 58 -12.58 -9.49 7.89
CA LEU A 58 -13.24 -8.19 7.93
C LEU A 58 -13.49 -7.70 6.49
N LYS A 59 -14.75 -7.51 6.13
CA LYS A 59 -15.17 -7.21 4.75
C LYS A 59 -16.21 -6.11 4.70
N ALA A 60 -15.96 -5.09 3.90
CA ALA A 60 -16.95 -4.09 3.56
C ALA A 60 -17.91 -4.63 2.49
N SER A 61 -19.22 -4.52 2.71
CA SER A 61 -20.23 -5.02 1.77
C SER A 61 -20.39 -4.13 0.54
N ALA A 62 -20.11 -2.82 0.67
CA ALA A 62 -20.26 -1.82 -0.39
C ALA A 62 -18.92 -1.31 -0.97
N GLY A 63 -17.80 -1.90 -0.56
CA GLY A 63 -16.47 -1.50 -1.01
C GLY A 63 -15.96 -0.17 -0.42
N PRO A 64 -14.75 0.25 -0.84
CA PRO A 64 -13.99 1.27 -0.12
C PRO A 64 -14.61 2.67 -0.24
N SER A 65 -15.28 2.97 -1.34
CA SER A 65 -15.92 4.28 -1.56
C SER A 65 -17.09 4.56 -0.62
N SER A 66 -17.64 3.52 0.01
CA SER A 66 -18.86 3.63 0.83
C SER A 66 -18.67 3.21 2.28
N THR A 67 -17.51 2.64 2.63
CA THR A 67 -17.23 2.12 3.98
C THR A 67 -15.97 2.75 4.52
N LEU A 68 -16.13 3.82 5.29
CA LEU A 68 -15.04 4.64 5.80
C LEU A 68 -14.77 4.36 7.28
N VAL A 69 -13.53 4.03 7.60
CA VAL A 69 -12.99 4.01 8.97
C VAL A 69 -12.21 5.29 9.22
N GLN A 70 -12.77 6.19 10.01
CA GLN A 70 -12.09 7.43 10.42
C GLN A 70 -11.45 7.21 11.80
N ALA A 71 -10.16 7.51 11.94
CA ALA A 71 -9.47 7.39 13.22
C ALA A 71 -10.20 8.21 14.30
N ALA A 72 -10.57 7.57 15.41
CA ALA A 72 -11.15 8.27 16.57
C ALA A 72 -10.06 8.99 17.38
N ASP A 73 -8.92 8.30 17.56
CA ASP A 73 -7.66 8.80 18.08
C ASP A 73 -6.66 8.88 16.93
N GLU A 74 -6.35 10.09 16.50
CA GLU A 74 -5.47 10.36 15.37
C GLU A 74 -4.03 9.89 15.61
N SER A 75 -3.60 9.74 16.88
CA SER A 75 -2.24 9.26 17.20
C SER A 75 -2.04 7.76 16.95
N LYS A 76 -3.13 7.03 16.70
CA LYS A 76 -3.12 5.57 16.50
C LYS A 76 -3.50 5.22 15.06
N PRO A 77 -3.11 4.03 14.57
CA PRO A 77 -3.59 3.55 13.28
C PRO A 77 -5.12 3.48 13.24
N SER A 78 -5.74 3.74 12.08
CA SER A 78 -7.19 3.56 11.90
C SER A 78 -7.55 2.08 11.97
N ILE A 79 -6.73 1.22 11.38
CA ILE A 79 -6.84 -0.25 11.46
C ILE A 79 -5.48 -0.83 11.87
N LYS A 80 -5.44 -1.64 12.92
CA LYS A 80 -4.24 -2.33 13.38
C LYS A 80 -4.47 -3.84 13.42
N VAL A 81 -3.64 -4.57 12.69
CA VAL A 81 -3.53 -6.03 12.78
C VAL A 81 -2.29 -6.33 13.62
N ASN A 82 -2.48 -6.86 14.83
CA ASN A 82 -1.42 -7.07 15.80
C ASN A 82 -1.23 -8.57 16.06
N LYS A 83 -0.10 -9.12 15.61
CA LYS A 83 0.28 -10.53 15.80
C LYS A 83 -0.76 -11.56 15.33
N ALA A 84 -1.73 -11.15 14.53
CA ALA A 84 -2.73 -12.04 13.96
C ALA A 84 -2.12 -12.87 12.84
N VAL A 85 -2.66 -14.07 12.67
CA VAL A 85 -2.35 -14.97 11.56
C VAL A 85 -3.65 -15.21 10.79
N ASN A 86 -3.59 -15.24 9.45
CA ASN A 86 -4.74 -15.53 8.58
C ASN A 86 -5.88 -14.50 8.58
N ALA A 87 -5.68 -13.29 9.10
CA ALA A 87 -6.71 -12.24 9.01
C ALA A 87 -6.83 -11.69 7.58
N ARG A 88 -8.05 -11.31 7.19
CA ARG A 88 -8.35 -10.74 5.88
C ARG A 88 -9.08 -9.42 6.07
N ILE A 89 -8.64 -8.37 5.38
CA ILE A 89 -9.24 -7.04 5.41
C ILE A 89 -9.51 -6.63 3.97
N THR A 90 -10.78 -6.42 3.64
CA THR A 90 -11.19 -6.17 2.26
C THR A 90 -12.21 -5.05 2.11
N GLY A 91 -11.98 -4.15 1.17
CA GLY A 91 -12.98 -3.18 0.74
C GLY A 91 -13.16 -1.94 1.63
N PHE A 92 -12.22 -1.57 2.50
CA PHE A 92 -12.38 -0.42 3.40
C PHE A 92 -11.65 0.82 2.89
N SER A 93 -12.18 2.00 3.17
CA SER A 93 -11.39 3.23 3.21
C SER A 93 -10.96 3.53 4.65
N ALA A 94 -9.74 4.05 4.85
CA ALA A 94 -9.32 4.57 6.15
C ALA A 94 -8.58 5.92 6.06
N THR A 95 -8.87 6.82 6.99
CA THR A 95 -8.38 8.21 6.98
C THR A 95 -8.19 8.79 8.39
N GLY A 96 -7.47 9.91 8.48
CA GLY A 96 -7.35 10.74 9.68
C GLY A 96 -6.33 10.26 10.71
N SER A 97 -5.50 9.26 10.38
CA SER A 97 -4.45 8.78 11.29
C SER A 97 -3.13 9.51 11.06
N LEU A 98 -2.56 10.09 12.11
CA LEU A 98 -1.18 10.59 12.18
C LEU A 98 -0.14 9.47 12.35
N ALA A 99 -0.58 8.20 12.37
CA ALA A 99 0.30 7.04 12.39
C ALA A 99 0.20 6.24 11.09
N ALA A 100 -0.92 5.55 10.86
CA ALA A 100 -1.13 4.75 9.66
C ALA A 100 -2.63 4.55 9.33
N GLY A 101 -2.99 4.55 8.06
CA GLY A 101 -4.33 4.09 7.64
C GLY A 101 -4.56 2.62 8.03
N VAL A 102 -3.57 1.78 7.78
CA VAL A 102 -3.50 0.41 8.31
C VAL A 102 -2.08 0.05 8.75
N LEU A 103 -1.95 -0.60 9.91
CA LEU A 103 -0.70 -1.14 10.44
C LEU A 103 -0.80 -2.66 10.59
N LEU A 104 0.06 -3.40 9.90
CA LEU A 104 0.30 -4.83 10.10
C LEU A 104 1.56 -4.99 10.95
N SER A 105 1.43 -5.50 12.18
CA SER A 105 2.52 -5.56 13.16
C SER A 105 2.71 -6.99 13.68
N GLY A 106 3.84 -7.60 13.35
CA GLY A 106 4.17 -8.99 13.73
C GLY A 106 3.18 -10.02 13.18
N ALA A 107 2.45 -9.68 12.12
CA ALA A 107 1.37 -10.49 11.56
C ALA A 107 1.89 -11.45 10.47
N SER A 108 1.15 -12.50 10.16
CA SER A 108 1.51 -13.40 9.07
C SER A 108 0.32 -13.93 8.29
N ASN A 109 0.55 -14.25 7.02
CA ASN A 109 -0.49 -14.71 6.10
C ASN A 109 -1.72 -13.79 6.05
N ILE A 110 -1.49 -12.48 6.03
CA ILE A 110 -2.55 -11.48 5.97
C ILE A 110 -2.94 -11.25 4.52
N THR A 111 -4.24 -11.10 4.27
CA THR A 111 -4.75 -10.56 3.00
C THR A 111 -5.28 -9.16 3.22
N LEU A 112 -4.66 -8.16 2.59
CA LEU A 112 -5.17 -6.80 2.55
C LEU A 112 -5.51 -6.47 1.10
N ALA A 113 -6.80 -6.26 0.80
CA ALA A 113 -7.21 -6.10 -0.58
C ALA A 113 -8.33 -5.09 -0.82
N ASP A 114 -8.28 -4.44 -1.98
CA ASP A 114 -9.35 -3.60 -2.48
C ASP A 114 -9.70 -2.45 -1.49
N CYS A 115 -8.71 -2.01 -0.70
CA CYS A 115 -8.84 -0.96 0.30
C CYS A 115 -8.25 0.38 -0.19
N ARG A 116 -8.62 1.48 0.48
CA ARG A 116 -8.12 2.83 0.21
C ARG A 116 -7.61 3.50 1.50
N PHE A 117 -6.38 3.99 1.49
CA PHE A 117 -5.74 4.65 2.63
C PHE A 117 -5.26 6.04 2.22
N THR A 118 -6.02 7.07 2.58
CA THR A 118 -5.75 8.46 2.18
C THR A 118 -5.81 9.41 3.37
N ASP A 119 -5.04 10.50 3.29
CA ASP A 119 -4.94 11.53 4.33
C ASP A 119 -4.53 10.96 5.70
N ASN A 120 -3.54 10.07 5.69
CA ASN A 120 -2.85 9.57 6.88
C ASN A 120 -1.37 9.98 6.86
N ALA A 121 -0.63 9.74 7.95
CA ALA A 121 0.82 9.87 7.93
C ALA A 121 1.44 8.89 6.92
N SER A 122 1.17 7.60 7.07
CA SER A 122 1.42 6.58 6.05
C SER A 122 0.14 5.83 5.74
N GLY A 123 -0.10 5.44 4.49
CA GLY A 123 -1.34 4.72 4.19
C GLY A 123 -1.30 3.27 4.68
N ILE A 124 -0.25 2.53 4.32
CA ILE A 124 -0.03 1.13 4.74
C ILE A 124 1.33 1.01 5.41
N VAL A 125 1.38 0.43 6.61
CA VAL A 125 2.62 0.11 7.32
C VAL A 125 2.67 -1.38 7.63
N MET A 126 3.80 -2.02 7.34
CA MET A 126 4.11 -3.41 7.66
C MET A 126 5.37 -3.43 8.52
N HIS A 127 5.26 -3.92 9.75
CA HIS A 127 6.39 -4.09 10.66
C HIS A 127 6.46 -5.53 11.13
N GLY A 128 7.55 -6.25 10.81
CA GLY A 128 7.67 -7.65 11.18
C GLY A 128 6.63 -8.58 10.53
N THR A 129 6.06 -8.20 9.38
CA THR A 129 4.96 -8.94 8.74
C THR A 129 5.46 -9.88 7.66
N THR A 130 4.95 -11.10 7.62
CA THR A 130 5.46 -12.15 6.71
C THR A 130 4.39 -12.85 5.90
N ASN A 131 4.77 -13.38 4.73
CA ASN A 131 3.94 -14.22 3.88
C ASN A 131 2.55 -13.64 3.57
N SER A 132 2.44 -12.32 3.51
CA SER A 132 1.17 -11.61 3.35
C SER A 132 0.99 -11.11 1.92
N THR A 133 -0.26 -10.95 1.50
CA THR A 133 -0.63 -10.44 0.18
C THR A 133 -1.35 -9.11 0.31
N LEU A 134 -0.78 -8.08 -0.31
CA LEU A 134 -1.37 -6.76 -0.49
C LEU A 134 -1.71 -6.61 -1.97
N ARG A 135 -3.00 -6.56 -2.30
CA ARG A 135 -3.46 -6.46 -3.70
C ARG A 135 -4.53 -5.40 -3.93
N ASN A 136 -4.47 -4.70 -5.05
CA ASN A 136 -5.49 -3.72 -5.48
C ASN A 136 -5.80 -2.62 -4.45
N ASN A 137 -4.85 -2.28 -3.56
CA ASN A 137 -5.04 -1.20 -2.61
C ASN A 137 -4.63 0.14 -3.20
N VAL A 138 -5.27 1.22 -2.75
CA VAL A 138 -4.96 2.60 -3.12
C VAL A 138 -4.45 3.35 -1.91
N SER A 139 -3.19 3.73 -1.89
CA SER A 139 -2.52 4.41 -0.77
C SER A 139 -1.95 5.75 -1.21
N ASN A 140 -2.83 6.72 -1.40
CA ASN A 140 -2.52 8.00 -2.04
C ASN A 140 -2.59 9.17 -1.06
N SER A 141 -1.90 10.27 -1.39
CA SER A 141 -2.02 11.55 -0.67
C SER A 141 -1.72 11.46 0.83
N ASN A 142 -0.82 10.56 1.23
CA ASN A 142 -0.37 10.46 2.62
C ASN A 142 0.81 11.41 2.89
N ALA A 143 0.97 11.81 4.15
CA ALA A 143 1.97 12.81 4.54
C ALA A 143 3.42 12.29 4.48
N GLN A 144 3.62 10.98 4.38
CA GLN A 144 4.92 10.33 4.26
C GLN A 144 4.86 9.27 3.15
N TYR A 145 4.44 8.05 3.48
CA TYR A 145 4.57 6.88 2.61
C TYR A 145 3.23 6.35 2.14
N GLY A 146 3.18 5.84 0.90
CA GLY A 146 2.08 4.99 0.46
C GLY A 146 2.14 3.62 1.13
N LEU A 147 3.30 2.96 1.05
CA LEU A 147 3.60 1.70 1.74
C LEU A 147 4.96 1.81 2.42
N TYR A 148 5.01 1.51 3.71
CA TYR A 148 6.25 1.32 4.44
C TYR A 148 6.36 -0.12 4.94
N MET A 149 7.45 -0.79 4.60
CA MET A 149 7.79 -2.13 5.07
C MET A 149 9.08 -2.09 5.87
N GLU A 150 9.04 -2.57 7.10
CA GLU A 150 10.19 -2.74 7.98
C GLU A 150 10.24 -4.17 8.49
N LYS A 151 11.40 -4.83 8.34
CA LYS A 151 11.62 -6.21 8.83
C LYS A 151 10.53 -7.17 8.36
N SER A 152 10.01 -6.96 7.15
CA SER A 152 8.85 -7.67 6.61
C SER A 152 9.26 -8.50 5.40
N HIS A 153 8.98 -9.81 5.45
CA HIS A 153 9.63 -10.79 4.58
C HIS A 153 8.65 -11.66 3.81
N GLY A 154 9.03 -12.07 2.59
CA GLY A 154 8.25 -13.05 1.83
C GLY A 154 6.84 -12.58 1.44
N ASN A 155 6.61 -11.27 1.37
CA ASN A 155 5.29 -10.72 1.06
C ASN A 155 5.11 -10.51 -0.45
N ARG A 156 3.85 -10.55 -0.89
CA ARG A 156 3.45 -10.22 -2.26
C ARG A 156 2.70 -8.89 -2.25
N VAL A 157 3.25 -7.88 -2.92
CA VAL A 157 2.67 -6.55 -3.09
C VAL A 157 2.38 -6.35 -4.56
N GLU A 158 1.12 -6.48 -4.96
CA GLU A 158 0.74 -6.48 -6.36
C GLU A 158 -0.42 -5.55 -6.72
N GLN A 159 -0.38 -4.94 -7.90
CA GLN A 159 -1.50 -4.16 -8.45
C GLN A 159 -1.98 -3.03 -7.53
N ASN A 160 -1.13 -2.55 -6.62
CA ASN A 160 -1.46 -1.45 -5.72
C ASN A 160 -1.11 -0.11 -6.38
N THR A 161 -1.79 0.95 -5.96
CA THR A 161 -1.50 2.33 -6.35
C THR A 161 -0.99 3.10 -5.14
N ALA A 162 0.14 3.78 -5.25
CA ALA A 162 0.65 4.70 -4.24
C ALA A 162 1.18 5.98 -4.89
N SER A 163 0.32 6.98 -4.96
CA SER A 163 0.59 8.23 -5.67
C SER A 163 0.33 9.47 -4.82
N LEU A 164 1.03 10.56 -5.14
CA LEU A 164 0.88 11.87 -4.48
C LEU A 164 1.24 11.82 -2.97
N ASN A 165 2.05 10.86 -2.54
CA ASN A 165 2.56 10.84 -1.16
C ASN A 165 3.72 11.83 -1.03
N ARG A 166 3.83 12.49 0.14
CA ARG A 166 4.77 13.61 0.32
C ARG A 166 6.22 13.18 0.56
N ASP A 167 6.49 11.89 0.69
CA ASP A 167 7.83 11.31 0.65
C ASP A 167 7.90 10.22 -0.44
N LYS A 168 8.05 8.94 -0.07
CA LYS A 168 8.20 7.82 -1.00
C LYS A 168 6.86 7.14 -1.27
N GLY A 169 6.69 6.61 -2.47
CA GLY A 169 5.54 5.77 -2.76
C GLY A 169 5.60 4.48 -1.95
N PHE A 170 6.60 3.65 -2.21
CA PHE A 170 6.92 2.44 -1.44
C PHE A 170 8.32 2.56 -0.84
N PHE A 171 8.44 2.30 0.46
CA PHE A 171 9.71 2.19 1.15
C PHE A 171 9.87 0.81 1.78
N ILE A 172 10.84 0.04 1.30
CA ILE A 172 11.11 -1.35 1.66
C ILE A 172 12.45 -1.39 2.39
N SER A 173 12.39 -1.42 3.72
CA SER A 173 13.55 -1.33 4.61
C SER A 173 13.77 -2.65 5.35
N ASN A 174 15.00 -3.17 5.32
CA ASN A 174 15.36 -4.42 6.01
C ASN A 174 14.38 -5.57 5.73
N SER A 175 13.92 -5.70 4.48
CA SER A 175 12.75 -6.48 4.10
C SER A 175 13.08 -7.36 2.89
N ASN A 176 13.39 -8.62 3.17
CA ASN A 176 13.91 -9.59 2.20
C ASN A 176 12.83 -10.47 1.54
N GLY A 177 13.13 -10.97 0.34
CA GLY A 177 12.33 -12.01 -0.31
C GLY A 177 10.93 -11.58 -0.76
N ASN A 178 10.67 -10.28 -0.89
CA ASN A 178 9.36 -9.76 -1.27
C ASN A 178 9.20 -9.68 -2.79
N ARG A 179 7.95 -9.77 -3.24
CA ARG A 179 7.56 -9.68 -4.65
C ARG A 179 6.72 -8.42 -4.86
N ILE A 180 7.31 -7.41 -5.48
CA ILE A 180 6.70 -6.11 -5.77
C ILE A 180 6.36 -6.06 -7.26
N ILE A 181 5.09 -6.33 -7.60
CA ILE A 181 4.67 -6.68 -8.96
C ILE A 181 3.57 -5.76 -9.48
N ASN A 182 3.71 -5.21 -10.68
CA ASN A 182 2.62 -4.51 -11.37
C ASN A 182 1.97 -3.37 -10.56
N ASN A 183 2.74 -2.68 -9.71
CA ASN A 183 2.23 -1.55 -8.93
C ASN A 183 2.36 -0.23 -9.71
N SER A 184 1.51 0.73 -9.36
CA SER A 184 1.48 2.08 -9.93
C SER A 184 1.87 3.10 -8.86
N VAL A 185 3.13 3.54 -8.88
CA VAL A 185 3.76 4.27 -7.77
C VAL A 185 4.29 5.60 -8.28
N ASN A 186 3.41 6.59 -8.45
CA ASN A 186 3.67 7.77 -9.27
C ASN A 186 3.53 9.08 -8.48
N LEU A 187 4.15 10.16 -8.99
CA LEU A 187 3.94 11.52 -8.46
C LEU A 187 4.19 11.65 -6.95
N ASN A 188 5.06 10.81 -6.38
CA ASN A 188 5.50 10.97 -5.00
C ASN A 188 6.65 11.99 -4.96
N SER A 189 6.74 12.76 -3.89
CA SER A 189 7.72 13.85 -3.80
C SER A 189 9.17 13.36 -3.90
N TRP A 190 9.45 12.14 -3.46
CA TRP A 190 10.80 11.54 -3.47
C TRP A 190 10.82 10.31 -4.38
N ASP A 191 11.13 9.13 -3.86
CA ASP A 191 11.29 7.92 -4.65
C ASP A 191 9.93 7.27 -4.93
N GLY A 192 9.77 6.69 -6.12
CA GLY A 192 8.66 5.78 -6.38
C GLY A 192 8.78 4.56 -5.48
N ILE A 193 9.78 3.72 -5.73
CA ILE A 193 10.09 2.53 -4.94
C ILE A 193 11.52 2.63 -4.43
N MET A 194 11.69 2.64 -3.11
CA MET A 194 13.00 2.58 -2.44
C MET A 194 13.18 1.23 -1.76
N VAL A 195 14.30 0.57 -2.03
CA VAL A 195 14.72 -0.68 -1.39
C VAL A 195 16.02 -0.42 -0.65
N TYR A 196 15.99 -0.58 0.66
CA TYR A 196 17.08 -0.25 1.56
C TYR A 196 17.42 -1.43 2.46
N ALA A 197 18.71 -1.75 2.59
CA ALA A 197 19.21 -2.83 3.45
C ALA A 197 18.47 -4.17 3.25
N SER A 198 18.09 -4.49 2.00
CA SER A 198 17.17 -5.60 1.69
C SER A 198 17.71 -6.51 0.59
N THR A 199 17.40 -7.80 0.69
CA THR A 199 17.95 -8.83 -0.20
C THR A 199 16.90 -9.74 -0.83
N GLY A 200 17.19 -10.24 -2.02
CA GLY A 200 16.35 -11.27 -2.65
C GLY A 200 14.95 -10.82 -3.05
N ASN A 201 14.70 -9.52 -3.24
CA ASN A 201 13.39 -9.03 -3.67
C ASN A 201 13.27 -9.04 -5.21
N THR A 202 12.08 -9.32 -5.71
CA THR A 202 11.73 -9.19 -7.14
C THR A 202 10.85 -7.97 -7.32
N ILE A 203 11.30 -7.01 -8.12
CA ILE A 203 10.61 -5.76 -8.44
C ILE A 203 10.37 -5.76 -9.94
N THR A 204 9.16 -6.13 -10.37
CA THR A 204 8.87 -6.34 -11.79
C THR A 204 7.54 -5.74 -12.24
N GLY A 205 7.50 -5.23 -13.46
CA GLY A 205 6.28 -4.69 -14.07
C GLY A 205 5.72 -3.41 -13.42
N ASN A 206 6.47 -2.76 -12.52
CA ASN A 206 5.99 -1.58 -11.82
C ASN A 206 6.12 -0.32 -12.68
N LYS A 207 5.17 0.60 -12.51
CA LYS A 207 5.19 1.94 -13.10
C LYS A 207 5.56 2.94 -12.04
N THR A 208 6.70 3.61 -12.19
CA THR A 208 7.18 4.66 -11.27
C THR A 208 7.40 5.97 -12.03
N LEU A 209 6.31 6.68 -12.28
CA LEU A 209 6.29 7.85 -13.15
C LEU A 209 6.26 9.14 -12.34
N ARG A 210 7.09 10.11 -12.76
CA ARG A 210 7.10 11.49 -12.25
C ARG A 210 7.34 11.59 -10.74
N ASN A 211 8.06 10.63 -10.19
CA ASN A 211 8.73 10.75 -8.90
C ASN A 211 10.07 11.48 -9.10
N THR A 212 10.73 11.90 -8.02
CA THR A 212 12.10 12.43 -8.08
C THR A 212 13.07 11.36 -8.58
N TYR A 213 12.98 10.16 -8.01
CA TYR A 213 13.64 8.96 -8.55
C TYR A 213 12.61 7.84 -8.73
N GLY A 214 12.73 7.05 -9.80
CA GLY A 214 11.78 5.99 -10.11
C GLY A 214 11.87 4.81 -9.14
N ILE A 215 12.97 4.07 -9.24
CA ILE A 215 13.32 2.94 -8.38
C ILE A 215 14.74 3.15 -7.87
N VAL A 216 14.93 3.05 -6.56
CA VAL A 216 16.23 3.21 -5.89
C VAL A 216 16.53 1.96 -5.09
N ILE A 217 17.72 1.39 -5.28
CA ILE A 217 18.23 0.23 -4.55
C ILE A 217 19.50 0.68 -3.82
N SER A 218 19.51 0.63 -2.49
CA SER A 218 20.63 1.09 -1.67
C SER A 218 20.94 0.11 -0.55
N GLU A 219 22.22 -0.11 -0.26
CA GLU A 219 22.70 -1.09 0.75
C GLU A 219 22.07 -2.48 0.61
N SER A 220 21.72 -2.87 -0.62
CA SER A 220 20.82 -3.99 -0.91
C SER A 220 21.44 -4.90 -1.97
N ASN A 221 21.31 -6.21 -1.79
CA ASN A 221 22.02 -7.21 -2.62
C ASN A 221 21.08 -8.29 -3.17
N GLY A 222 21.36 -8.79 -4.37
CA GLY A 222 20.61 -9.91 -4.96
C GLY A 222 19.13 -9.60 -5.20
N ASN A 223 18.78 -8.34 -5.52
CA ASN A 223 17.42 -7.96 -5.90
C ASN A 223 17.31 -7.98 -7.43
N GLU A 224 16.19 -8.47 -7.93
CA GLU A 224 15.87 -8.50 -9.36
C GLU A 224 14.98 -7.30 -9.70
N VAL A 225 15.40 -6.49 -10.67
CA VAL A 225 14.67 -5.33 -11.16
C VAL A 225 14.50 -5.46 -12.67
N SER A 226 13.30 -5.83 -13.12
CA SER A 226 13.01 -6.16 -14.51
C SER A 226 11.69 -5.55 -14.97
N GLU A 227 11.53 -5.24 -16.26
CA GLU A 227 10.23 -4.85 -16.85
C GLU A 227 9.53 -3.65 -16.17
N ASN A 228 10.26 -2.82 -15.43
CA ASN A 228 9.70 -1.63 -14.80
C ASN A 228 9.73 -0.44 -15.75
N THR A 229 8.68 0.37 -15.73
CA THR A 229 8.61 1.62 -16.48
C THR A 229 8.87 2.79 -15.55
N THR A 230 9.99 3.49 -15.75
CA THR A 230 10.32 4.69 -14.99
C THR A 230 10.38 5.89 -15.94
N ILE A 231 9.77 7.00 -15.53
CA ILE A 231 9.89 8.28 -16.24
C ILE A 231 10.14 9.33 -15.17
N PRO A 232 11.31 9.99 -15.14
CA PRO A 232 11.55 11.05 -14.18
C PRO A 232 10.58 12.22 -14.41
N ASN A 233 10.38 13.05 -13.40
CA ASN A 233 9.53 14.22 -13.57
C ASN A 233 10.16 15.20 -14.57
N LEU A 234 9.62 15.25 -15.80
CA LEU A 234 10.12 16.12 -16.87
C LEU A 234 10.19 17.59 -16.42
N PHE A 235 9.32 18.03 -15.49
CA PHE A 235 9.37 19.39 -14.95
C PHE A 235 10.70 19.75 -14.28
N LEU A 236 11.48 18.78 -13.78
CA LEU A 236 12.82 19.08 -13.25
C LEU A 236 13.82 19.45 -14.35
N ILE A 237 13.75 18.79 -15.52
CA ILE A 237 14.72 18.99 -16.61
C ILE A 237 14.21 19.94 -17.69
N LEU A 238 12.91 20.21 -17.74
CA LEU A 238 12.27 21.05 -18.75
C LEU A 238 12.85 22.47 -18.78
N PRO A 239 13.08 23.18 -17.65
CA PRO A 239 13.70 24.51 -17.70
C PRO A 239 15.11 24.48 -18.31
N ILE A 240 15.92 23.48 -17.96
CA ILE A 240 17.28 23.29 -18.49
C ILE A 240 17.22 23.02 -20.00
N ALA A 241 16.32 22.14 -20.44
CA ALA A 241 16.11 21.84 -21.84
C ALA A 241 15.65 23.07 -22.64
N LEU A 242 14.74 23.88 -22.08
CA LEU A 242 14.26 25.11 -22.71
C LEU A 242 15.36 26.17 -22.83
N ILE A 243 16.23 26.33 -21.82
CA ILE A 243 17.40 27.21 -21.89
C ILE A 243 18.33 26.77 -23.02
N TYR A 244 18.62 25.47 -23.11
CA TYR A 244 19.51 24.93 -24.15
C TYR A 244 18.93 25.13 -25.56
N LEU A 245 17.63 24.86 -25.74
CA LEU A 245 16.91 25.15 -26.99
C LEU A 245 16.98 26.64 -27.36
N GLY A 246 16.84 27.54 -26.39
CA GLY A 246 17.00 28.98 -26.59
C GLY A 246 18.39 29.37 -27.08
N VAL A 247 19.45 28.85 -26.45
CA VAL A 247 20.85 29.11 -26.85
C VAL A 247 21.14 28.57 -28.25
N VAL A 248 20.73 27.34 -28.55
CA VAL A 248 20.92 26.73 -29.88
C VAL A 248 20.19 27.54 -30.95
N SER A 249 18.95 27.96 -30.69
CA SER A 249 18.17 28.81 -31.60
C SER A 249 18.87 30.15 -31.85
N TYR A 250 19.37 30.81 -30.80
CA TYR A 250 20.14 32.05 -30.92
C TYR A 250 21.40 31.88 -31.77
N LEU A 251 22.18 30.81 -31.55
CA LEU A 251 23.40 30.54 -32.31
C LEU A 251 23.11 30.24 -33.78
N LEU A 252 22.05 29.48 -34.06
CA LEU A 252 21.57 29.24 -35.42
C LEU A 252 21.18 30.53 -36.11
N GLN A 253 20.34 31.36 -35.47
CA GLN A 253 19.95 32.68 -36.00
C GLN A 253 21.16 33.57 -36.26
N LYS A 254 22.09 33.65 -35.31
CA LYS A 254 23.32 34.45 -35.45
C LYS A 254 24.18 33.99 -36.64
N ASN A 255 24.34 32.68 -36.82
CA ASN A 255 25.11 32.13 -37.93
C ASN A 255 24.39 32.33 -39.27
N LEU A 256 23.07 32.17 -39.30
CA LEU A 256 22.24 32.41 -40.48
C LEU A 256 22.32 33.88 -40.92
N LEU A 257 22.17 34.81 -39.97
CA LEU A 257 22.31 36.25 -40.23
C LEU A 257 23.71 36.60 -40.74
N LYS A 258 24.77 36.03 -40.15
CA LYS A 258 26.15 36.20 -40.67
C LYS A 258 26.34 35.66 -42.08
N ALA A 259 25.64 34.60 -42.46
CA ALA A 259 25.71 34.06 -43.81
C ALA A 259 24.95 34.93 -44.82
N ILE A 260 23.81 35.50 -44.42
CA ILE A 260 22.97 36.35 -45.26
C ILE A 260 23.57 37.75 -45.46
N TYR A 261 24.11 38.35 -44.41
CA TYR A 261 24.63 39.74 -44.41
C TYR A 261 26.14 39.83 -44.61
N LYS A 262 26.77 38.78 -45.14
CA LYS A 262 28.17 38.82 -45.58
C LYS A 262 28.25 39.49 -46.97
N GLU A 263 28.23 40.82 -46.99
CA GLU A 263 28.85 41.67 -48.01
C GLU A 263 30.13 42.31 -47.43
#